data_AF-A0A6C0J101-F1
#
_entry.id   AF-A0A6C0J101-F1
#
_cell.length_a   1.000
_cell.length_b   1.000
_cell.length_c   1.000
_cell.angle_alpha   90.00
_cell.angle_beta   90.00
_cell.angle_gamma   90.00
#
_symmetry.space_group_name_H-M   'P 1'
#
loop_
_entity.id
_entity.type
_entity.pdbx_description
1 polymer ?
#
loop_
_entity_poly.entity_id
_entity_poly.type
_entity_poly.pdbx_seq_one_letter_code
_entity_poly.pdbx_strand_id
1 'polypeptide(L)'
;MWYLITAIVLIILILIKVNHISGPWEHSDKVVRGEGISKEVDWKTANISKCPPKVKEQGFYSCTTNYGKGTLVRSTNQCEVHIHDFNGDIYGKELKLKDINMHKLSFSTTFHKSPPKS
;
A
#
# COMPACT_ATOMS: atom_id res chain seq x y z
N MET A 1 8.44 -38.05 8.66
CA MET A 1 9.06 -36.98 9.49
C MET A 1 9.07 -35.64 8.77
N TRP A 2 9.66 -35.53 7.57
CA TRP A 2 9.72 -34.26 6.81
C TRP A 2 8.35 -33.62 6.53
N TYR A 3 7.33 -34.40 6.16
CA TYR A 3 5.98 -33.87 5.90
C TYR A 3 5.31 -33.19 7.13
N LEU A 4 5.58 -33.70 8.34
CA LEU A 4 5.08 -33.11 9.58
C LEU A 4 5.78 -31.77 9.87
N ILE A 5 7.10 -31.72 9.67
CA ILE A 5 7.89 -30.50 9.83
C ILE A 5 7.41 -29.43 8.84
N THR A 6 7.23 -29.78 7.56
CA THR A 6 6.74 -28.84 6.54
C THR A 6 5.33 -28.32 6.86
N ALA A 7 4.44 -29.17 7.37
CA ALA A 7 3.10 -28.76 7.77
C ALA A 7 3.12 -27.76 8.95
N ILE A 8 3.95 -28.02 9.96
CA ILE A 8 4.12 -27.12 11.11
C ILE A 8 4.66 -25.75 10.67
N VAL A 9 5.67 -25.73 9.79
CA VAL A 9 6.22 -24.48 9.25
C VAL A 9 5.16 -23.69 8.48
N LEU A 10 4.35 -24.35 7.64
CA LEU A 10 3.25 -23.70 6.91
C LEU A 10 2.21 -23.10 7.86
N ILE A 11 1.83 -23.82 8.92
CA ILE A 11 0.89 -23.32 9.94
C ILE A 11 1.46 -22.08 10.63
N ILE A 12 2.74 -22.11 11.04
CA ILE A 12 3.39 -20.96 11.67
C ILE A 12 3.39 -19.75 10.73
N LEU A 13 3.71 -19.94 9.45
CA LEU A 13 3.68 -18.86 8.45
C LEU A 13 2.28 -18.27 8.27
N ILE A 14 1.24 -19.10 8.27
CA ILE A 14 -0.16 -18.65 8.20
C ILE A 14 -0.51 -17.83 9.44
N LEU A 15 -0.16 -18.31 10.64
CA LEU A 15 -0.44 -17.60 11.89
C LEU A 15 0.26 -16.25 11.96
N ILE A 16 1.53 -16.17 11.53
CA ILE A 16 2.27 -14.91 11.44
C ILE A 16 1.56 -13.95 10.48
N LYS A 17 1.14 -14.43 9.30
CA LYS A 17 0.44 -13.60 8.31
C LYS A 17 -0.89 -13.08 8.85
N VAL A 18 -1.68 -13.93 9.50
CA VAL A 18 -2.97 -13.53 10.12
C VAL A 18 -2.75 -12.50 11.23
N ASN A 19 -1.74 -12.70 12.09
CA ASN A 19 -1.43 -11.76 13.17
C ASN A 19 -0.92 -10.41 12.65
N HIS A 20 -0.14 -10.40 11.57
CA HIS A 20 0.31 -9.14 10.97
C HIS A 20 -0.87 -8.34 10.39
N ILE A 21 -1.90 -9.03 9.92
CA ILE A 21 -3.12 -8.45 9.34
C ILE A 21 -4.16 -8.12 10.42
N SER A 22 -4.03 -8.59 11.66
CA SER A 22 -4.93 -8.24 12.76
C SER A 22 -4.39 -7.05 13.59
N GLY A 23 -5.26 -6.37 14.34
CA GLY A 23 -4.89 -5.26 15.22
C GLY A 23 -5.83 -4.06 15.15
N PRO A 24 -5.59 -3.04 16.00
CA PRO A 24 -6.37 -1.80 15.95
C PRO A 24 -6.09 -1.07 14.63
N TRP A 25 -7.15 -0.76 13.90
CA TRP A 25 -7.07 -0.05 12.64
C TRP A 25 -7.13 1.46 12.89
N GLU A 26 -6.26 2.21 12.22
CA GLU A 26 -6.24 3.68 12.31
C GLU A 26 -7.27 4.33 11.40
N HIS A 27 -7.60 3.65 10.31
CA HIS A 27 -8.57 4.11 9.34
C HIS A 27 -9.25 2.92 8.66
N SER A 28 -10.52 3.11 8.29
CA SER A 28 -11.29 2.13 7.53
C SER A 28 -12.22 2.87 6.59
N ASP A 29 -12.22 2.47 5.32
CA ASP A 29 -13.15 2.98 4.32
C ASP A 29 -13.43 1.94 3.24
N LYS A 30 -14.50 2.14 2.48
CA LYS A 30 -14.82 1.28 1.34
C LYS A 30 -13.94 1.64 0.14
N VAL A 31 -13.50 0.60 -0.57
CA VAL A 31 -12.81 0.78 -1.86
C VAL A 31 -13.82 1.22 -2.91
N VAL A 32 -13.57 2.38 -3.50
CA VAL A 32 -14.38 2.97 -4.57
C VAL A 32 -13.65 2.96 -5.90
N ARG A 33 -14.37 3.20 -6.99
CA ARG A 33 -13.76 3.41 -8.30
C ARG A 33 -13.18 4.82 -8.36
N GLY A 34 -11.92 4.95 -8.75
CA GLY A 34 -11.27 6.21 -9.09
C GLY A 34 -11.04 6.32 -10.59
N GLU A 35 -10.20 7.29 -10.98
CA GLU A 35 -9.89 7.59 -12.39
C GLU A 35 -9.12 6.45 -13.08
N GLY A 36 -8.40 5.63 -12.32
CA GLY A 36 -7.71 4.45 -12.85
C GLY A 36 -6.38 4.74 -13.55
N ILE A 37 -5.87 5.98 -13.47
CA ILE A 37 -4.61 6.41 -14.12
C ILE A 37 -3.44 5.51 -13.73
N SER A 38 -3.28 5.20 -12.45
CA SER A 38 -2.18 4.36 -11.94
C SER A 38 -2.17 2.96 -12.59
N LYS A 39 -3.33 2.45 -13.01
CA LYS A 39 -3.44 1.14 -13.70
C LYS A 39 -2.78 1.16 -15.09
N GLU A 40 -2.69 2.31 -15.75
CA GLU A 40 -2.08 2.44 -17.08
C GLU A 40 -0.57 2.19 -17.06
N VAL A 41 0.07 2.37 -15.90
CA VAL A 41 1.51 2.12 -15.67
C VAL A 41 1.76 0.86 -14.83
N ASP A 42 0.83 -0.10 -14.88
CA ASP A 42 0.85 -1.34 -14.09
C ASP A 42 0.90 -1.14 -12.56
N TRP A 43 0.61 0.07 -12.08
CA TRP A 43 0.53 0.38 -10.66
C TRP A 43 -0.93 0.28 -10.17
N LYS A 44 -1.37 -0.94 -9.86
CA LYS A 44 -2.75 -1.18 -9.38
C LYS A 44 -2.98 -0.53 -8.02
N THR A 45 -4.00 0.33 -7.91
CA THR A 45 -4.38 1.00 -6.66
C THR A 45 -5.85 0.80 -6.32
N ALA A 46 -6.15 0.84 -5.02
CA ALA A 46 -7.49 0.91 -4.46
C ALA A 46 -7.76 2.34 -4.00
N ASN A 47 -8.84 2.96 -4.47
CA ASN A 47 -9.22 4.31 -4.05
C ASN A 47 -10.07 4.23 -2.78
N ILE A 48 -9.82 5.13 -1.83
CA ILE A 48 -10.68 5.34 -0.64
C ILE A 48 -11.30 6.73 -0.72
N SER A 49 -12.58 6.83 -0.32
CA SER A 49 -13.36 8.06 -0.43
C SER A 49 -12.91 9.12 0.58
N LYS A 50 -12.47 8.68 1.77
CA LYS A 50 -11.98 9.55 2.83
C LYS A 50 -10.53 9.20 3.11
N CYS A 51 -9.65 10.18 2.95
CA CYS A 51 -8.26 10.03 3.37
C CYS A 51 -8.16 9.84 4.89
N PRO A 52 -7.19 9.06 5.40
CA PRO A 52 -6.93 8.97 6.83
C PRO A 52 -6.64 10.35 7.43
N PRO A 53 -7.23 10.73 8.59
CA PRO A 53 -7.07 12.07 9.16
C PRO A 53 -5.62 12.51 9.44
N LYS A 54 -4.71 11.54 9.65
CA LYS A 54 -3.28 11.79 9.88
C LYS A 54 -2.50 12.09 8.58
N VAL A 55 -3.07 11.78 7.42
CA VAL A 55 -2.46 11.97 6.10
C VAL A 55 -2.85 13.36 5.58
N LYS A 56 -2.04 14.36 5.94
CA LYS A 56 -2.31 15.77 5.59
C LYS A 56 -1.55 16.25 4.36
N GLU A 57 -0.29 15.84 4.23
CA GLU A 57 0.59 16.29 3.16
C GLU A 57 0.42 15.42 1.91
N GLN A 58 0.64 15.99 0.74
CA GLN A 58 0.71 15.21 -0.49
C GLN A 58 2.00 14.37 -0.48
N GLY A 59 1.92 13.15 -1.00
CA GLY A 59 3.07 12.27 -1.13
C GLY A 59 2.78 10.82 -0.81
N PHE A 60 3.84 10.09 -0.49
CA PHE A 60 3.83 8.65 -0.29
C PHE A 60 3.94 8.30 1.18
N TYR A 61 3.14 7.32 1.58
CA TYR A 61 3.07 6.81 2.94
C TYR A 61 3.18 5.30 2.90
N SER A 62 4.00 4.69 3.77
CA SER A 62 3.89 3.26 4.02
C SER A 62 2.68 3.00 4.92
N CYS A 63 2.00 1.88 4.71
CA CYS A 63 0.92 1.43 5.57
C CYS A 63 0.82 -0.11 5.55
N THR A 64 0.17 -0.67 6.56
CA THR A 64 -0.29 -2.06 6.57
C THR A 64 -1.80 -2.08 6.34
N THR A 65 -2.26 -2.95 5.44
CA THR A 65 -3.68 -3.13 5.12
C THR A 65 -4.21 -4.46 5.63
N ASN A 66 -5.53 -4.63 5.62
CA ASN A 66 -6.18 -5.94 5.84
C ASN A 66 -5.91 -6.98 4.72
N TYR A 67 -5.16 -6.60 3.68
CA TYR A 67 -4.78 -7.45 2.54
C TYR A 67 -3.25 -7.65 2.41
N GLY A 68 -2.45 -6.96 3.23
CA GLY A 68 -0.98 -6.99 3.13
C GLY A 68 -0.35 -5.61 3.31
N LYS A 69 0.96 -5.51 3.08
CA LYS A 69 1.67 -4.23 3.08
C LYS A 69 1.21 -3.36 1.91
N GLY A 70 1.26 -2.04 2.08
CA GLY A 70 0.90 -1.13 1.01
C GLY A 70 1.56 0.24 1.08
N THR A 71 1.42 0.94 -0.03
CA THR A 71 1.81 2.34 -0.20
C THR A 71 0.55 3.17 -0.39
N LEU A 72 0.26 4.04 0.56
CA LEU A 72 -0.78 5.06 0.41
C LEU A 72 -0.18 6.27 -0.31
N VAL A 73 -0.86 6.74 -1.35
CA VAL A 73 -0.53 7.94 -2.10
C VAL A 73 -1.63 8.97 -1.84
N ARG A 74 -1.23 10.11 -1.29
CA ARG A 74 -2.09 11.28 -1.09
C ARG A 74 -1.80 12.29 -2.19
N SER A 75 -2.79 12.62 -2.99
CA SER A 75 -2.76 13.77 -3.90
C SER A 75 -3.66 14.89 -3.36
N THR A 76 -4.00 15.92 -4.14
CA THR A 76 -4.81 17.06 -3.64
C THR A 76 -6.17 16.64 -3.09
N ASN A 77 -6.90 15.77 -3.78
CA ASN A 77 -8.30 15.47 -3.46
C ASN A 77 -8.62 13.98 -3.26
N GLN A 78 -7.63 13.08 -3.43
CA GLN A 78 -7.85 11.65 -3.32
C GLN A 78 -6.74 10.96 -2.52
N CYS A 79 -7.08 9.75 -2.06
CA CYS A 79 -6.13 8.79 -1.51
C CYS A 79 -6.27 7.47 -2.26
N GLU A 80 -5.12 7.00 -2.73
CA GLU A 80 -4.97 5.72 -3.39
C GLU A 80 -4.08 4.82 -2.56
N VAL A 81 -4.37 3.54 -2.50
CA VAL A 81 -3.56 2.55 -1.79
C VAL A 81 -3.13 1.47 -2.76
N HIS A 82 -1.83 1.36 -2.96
CA HIS A 82 -1.22 0.24 -3.66
C HIS A 82 -0.91 -0.86 -2.64
N ILE A 83 -1.55 -2.01 -2.78
CA ILE A 83 -1.28 -3.17 -1.93
C ILE A 83 -0.22 -4.02 -2.63
N HIS A 84 0.92 -4.24 -1.96
CA HIS A 84 2.05 -4.98 -2.52
C HIS A 84 1.67 -6.45 -2.73
N ASP A 85 2.13 -7.02 -3.85
CA ASP A 85 1.89 -8.43 -4.23
C ASP A 85 0.42 -8.87 -4.20
N PHE A 86 -0.50 -7.92 -4.43
CA PHE A 86 -1.93 -8.16 -4.39
C PHE A 86 -2.58 -7.98 -5.76
N ASN A 87 -3.25 -9.03 -6.23
CA ASN A 87 -3.93 -9.06 -7.54
C ASN A 87 -5.45 -9.24 -7.44
N GLY A 88 -6.01 -9.23 -6.22
CA GLY A 88 -7.45 -9.42 -6.01
C GLY A 88 -8.27 -8.18 -6.36
N ASP A 89 -9.53 -8.39 -6.75
CA ASP A 89 -10.51 -7.32 -6.82
C ASP A 89 -11.21 -7.15 -5.45
N ILE A 90 -11.16 -5.91 -4.96
CA ILE A 90 -11.71 -5.51 -3.66
C ILE A 90 -12.66 -4.32 -3.76
N TYR A 91 -13.15 -3.95 -4.94
CA TYR A 91 -14.18 -2.91 -5.06
C TYR A 91 -15.39 -3.20 -4.16
N GLY A 92 -15.85 -2.17 -3.44
CA GLY A 92 -16.95 -2.25 -2.49
C GLY A 92 -16.61 -2.94 -1.16
N LYS A 93 -15.43 -3.57 -1.03
CA LYS A 93 -14.95 -4.15 0.23
C LYS A 93 -14.31 -3.09 1.11
N GLU A 94 -14.22 -3.41 2.39
CA GLU A 94 -13.59 -2.55 3.39
C GLU A 94 -12.06 -2.68 3.33
N LEU A 95 -11.37 -1.54 3.16
CA LEU A 95 -9.92 -1.43 3.24
C LEU A 95 -9.56 -0.75 4.56
N LYS A 96 -8.84 -1.49 5.40
CA LYS A 96 -8.39 -1.02 6.71
C LYS A 96 -6.92 -0.69 6.65
N LEU A 97 -6.50 0.36 7.34
CA LEU A 97 -5.14 0.88 7.32
C LEU A 97 -4.62 1.05 8.74
N LYS A 98 -3.35 0.71 8.95
CA LYS A 98 -2.57 0.98 10.17
C LYS A 98 -1.10 1.21 9.81
N ASP A 99 -0.29 1.63 10.78
CA ASP A 99 1.14 1.89 10.64
C ASP A 99 1.45 2.92 9.55
N ILE A 100 0.62 3.97 9.47
CA ILE A 100 0.68 4.98 8.39
C ILE A 100 1.83 5.95 8.66
N ASN A 101 2.88 5.88 7.85
CA ASN A 101 4.10 6.69 8.02
C ASN A 101 4.50 7.35 6.71
N MET A 102 4.76 8.66 6.73
CA MET A 102 5.17 9.43 5.55
C MET A 102 6.62 9.12 5.16
N HIS A 103 6.86 8.98 3.86
CA HIS A 103 8.22 8.93 3.30
C HIS A 103 8.49 10.22 2.53
N LYS A 104 9.33 11.08 3.09
CA LYS A 104 9.82 12.27 2.39
C LYS A 104 10.87 11.80 1.38
N LEU A 105 10.48 11.74 0.10
CA LEU A 105 11.43 11.55 -0.99
C LEU A 105 12.26 12.82 -1.13
N SER A 106 13.49 12.80 -0.61
CA SER A 106 14.48 13.82 -0.93
C SER A 106 15.03 13.50 -2.32
N PHE A 107 14.47 14.13 -3.35
CA PHE A 107 15.11 14.13 -4.66
C PHE A 107 16.29 15.09 -4.57
N SER A 108 17.52 14.58 -4.40
CA SER A 108 18.69 15.41 -4.68
C SER A 108 18.72 15.66 -6.19
N THR A 109 18.68 16.92 -6.57
CA THR A 109 18.65 17.36 -7.97
C THR A 109 20.04 17.20 -8.61
N THR A 110 20.63 16.00 -8.59
CA THR A 110 21.87 15.72 -9.33
C THR A 110 21.53 15.20 -10.71
N PHE A 111 20.88 16.03 -11.52
CA PHE A 111 20.92 15.83 -12.96
C PHE A 111 22.33 16.16 -13.43
N HIS A 112 23.18 15.15 -13.63
CA HIS A 112 24.40 15.35 -14.40
C HIS A 112 23.98 15.78 -15.80
N LYS A 113 24.09 17.09 -16.10
CA LYS A 113 24.11 17.57 -17.47
C LYS A 113 25.21 16.79 -18.19
N SER A 114 24.84 15.89 -19.10
CA SER A 114 25.79 15.37 -20.07
C SER A 114 26.36 16.58 -20.82
N PRO A 115 27.69 16.72 -20.93
CA PRO A 115 28.25 17.81 -21.72
C PRO A 115 27.76 17.67 -23.17
N PRO A 116 27.52 18.81 -23.87
CA PRO A 116 27.13 18.76 -25.28
C PRO A 116 28.20 17.96 -26.05
N LYS A 117 27.75 17.02 -26.88
CA LYS A 117 28.61 16.35 -27.84
C LYS A 117 29.12 17.42 -28.81
N SER A 118 30.42 17.71 -28.74
CA SER A 118 31.16 18.47 -29.75
C SER A 118 31.30 17.66 -31.03
#